data_AF-A0A243SF54-F1
#
_entry.id   AF-A0A243SF54-F1
#
_cell.length_a   1.000
_cell.length_b   1.000
_cell.length_c   1.000
_cell.angle_alpha   90.00
_cell.angle_beta   90.00
_cell.angle_gamma   90.00
#
_symmetry.space_group_name_H-M   'P 1'
#
loop_
_entity.id
_entity.type
_entity.pdbx_description
1 polymer ?
#
loop_
_entity_poly.entity_id
_entity_poly.type
_entity_poly.pdbx_seq_one_letter_code
_entity_poly.pdbx_strand_id
1 'polypeptide(L)'
;KAKAEAEAKAKLAADAKAKADAEVAKQAAEAKAKAEAEAKAKLAADAKAKADAEAAKQAAEAKAKAEAEAKAKLAADAKAKADAEAQAKLAALNKPKDENSKSMDKIAETLDMAGKTQQQLLSQLNEKVKLKEKELQDLKTENDLSDKGIASAPKPFKSAAAQNAEIDNLKAEIAIVNQNQNQLLSNFKALYEERIKKVPNKNDALTLSYLQSIEQLKAEQAKAELSNKNLLATLEQIKVDTEIEKKRRIKRANFQNEDDRFARDQETLKRIKETTKLSATPLKPEDFDFGNEQLNMQIIKNIKNVETGYYIVYAVHADVAKRDAFLTKTVSAGENKVNFFFDVKSSNYFIYTTRFDVLEEATKTLESRGSKPYNAKMVVIKVEN
;
A
#
# COMPACT_ATOMS: atom_id res chain seq x y z
N LYS A 1 41.90 63.25 -11.83
CA LYS A 1 40.68 62.72 -11.18
C LYS A 1 39.70 62.05 -12.16
N ALA A 2 39.34 62.66 -13.30
CA ALA A 2 38.37 62.07 -14.26
C ALA A 2 38.76 60.71 -14.90
N LYS A 3 40.06 60.42 -15.09
CA LYS A 3 40.52 59.15 -15.71
C LYS A 3 40.35 57.92 -14.78
N ALA A 4 40.49 58.10 -13.47
CA ALA A 4 40.36 57.04 -12.48
C ALA A 4 38.90 56.63 -12.20
N GLU A 5 37.95 57.57 -12.30
CA GLU A 5 36.52 57.28 -12.15
C GLU A 5 35.93 56.57 -13.38
N ALA A 6 36.44 56.87 -14.58
CA ALA A 6 36.05 56.17 -15.81
C ALA A 6 36.52 54.71 -15.81
N GLU A 7 37.72 54.45 -15.31
CA GLU A 7 38.32 53.11 -15.25
C GLU A 7 37.67 52.23 -14.17
N ALA A 8 37.30 52.82 -13.02
CA ALA A 8 36.55 52.13 -11.97
C ALA A 8 35.11 51.77 -12.40
N LYS A 9 34.42 52.67 -13.12
CA LYS A 9 33.09 52.39 -13.69
C LYS A 9 33.14 51.31 -14.77
N ALA A 10 34.18 51.29 -15.61
CA ALA A 10 34.35 50.26 -16.64
C ALA A 10 34.61 48.87 -16.03
N LYS A 11 35.41 48.78 -14.95
CA LYS A 11 35.65 47.52 -14.23
C LYS A 11 34.38 46.99 -13.55
N LEU A 12 33.61 47.84 -12.88
CA LEU A 12 32.36 47.43 -12.22
C LEU A 12 31.29 46.97 -13.23
N ALA A 13 31.21 47.61 -14.39
CA ALA A 13 30.29 47.21 -15.45
C ALA A 13 30.68 45.85 -16.08
N ALA A 14 31.98 45.58 -16.25
CA ALA A 14 32.47 44.31 -16.76
C ALA A 14 32.24 43.16 -15.75
N ASP A 15 32.49 43.41 -14.46
CA ASP A 15 32.32 42.41 -13.40
C ASP A 15 30.84 42.08 -13.14
N ALA A 16 29.95 43.07 -13.26
CA ALA A 16 28.50 42.88 -13.19
C ALA A 16 27.97 42.06 -14.38
N LYS A 17 28.50 42.30 -15.59
CA LYS A 17 28.10 41.57 -16.80
C LYS A 17 28.59 40.11 -16.76
N ALA A 18 29.82 39.87 -16.29
CA ALA A 18 30.36 38.52 -16.13
C ALA A 18 29.60 37.68 -15.09
N LYS A 19 29.14 38.29 -13.99
CA LYS A 19 28.29 37.60 -12.99
C LYS A 19 26.89 37.30 -13.52
N ALA A 20 26.28 38.23 -14.25
CA ALA A 20 24.98 38.02 -14.87
C ALA A 20 25.02 36.89 -15.93
N ASP A 21 26.04 36.87 -16.79
CA ASP A 21 26.18 35.83 -17.82
C ASP A 21 26.48 34.45 -17.19
N ALA A 22 27.24 34.38 -16.10
CA ALA A 22 27.50 33.15 -15.36
C ALA A 22 26.24 32.59 -14.66
N GLU A 23 25.39 33.47 -14.12
CA GLU A 23 24.14 33.08 -13.44
C GLU A 23 23.08 32.59 -14.44
N VAL A 24 22.97 33.24 -15.61
CA VAL A 24 22.10 32.79 -16.71
C VAL A 24 22.54 31.43 -17.26
N ALA A 25 23.85 31.20 -17.41
CA ALA A 25 24.38 29.90 -17.85
C ALA A 25 24.10 28.77 -16.84
N LYS A 26 24.20 29.07 -15.53
CA LYS A 26 23.90 28.11 -14.46
C LYS A 26 22.41 27.74 -14.43
N GLN A 27 21.51 28.73 -14.54
CA GLN A 27 20.07 28.47 -14.59
C GLN A 27 19.65 27.68 -15.83
N ALA A 28 20.27 27.93 -16.99
CA ALA A 28 20.00 27.17 -18.21
C ALA A 28 20.45 25.70 -18.11
N ALA A 29 21.60 25.44 -17.49
CA ALA A 29 22.09 24.07 -17.26
C ALA A 29 21.20 23.31 -16.27
N GLU A 30 20.77 23.97 -15.20
CA GLU A 30 19.94 23.38 -14.14
C GLU A 30 18.50 23.09 -14.64
N ALA A 31 17.94 23.97 -15.48
CA ALA A 31 16.66 23.75 -16.15
C ALA A 31 16.72 22.57 -17.14
N LYS A 32 17.82 22.44 -17.90
CA LYS A 32 18.01 21.34 -18.85
C LYS A 32 18.20 19.99 -18.15
N ALA A 33 18.94 19.96 -17.04
CA ALA A 33 19.11 18.77 -16.22
C ALA A 33 17.80 18.31 -15.55
N LYS A 34 16.99 19.25 -15.04
CA LYS A 34 15.65 18.94 -14.52
C LYS A 34 14.73 18.39 -15.61
N ALA A 35 14.70 19.01 -16.79
CA ALA A 35 13.87 18.54 -17.90
C ALA A 35 14.27 17.14 -18.40
N GLU A 36 15.57 16.83 -18.48
CA GLU A 36 16.04 15.50 -18.88
C GLU A 36 15.77 14.42 -17.81
N ALA A 37 15.91 14.76 -16.52
CA ALA A 37 15.57 13.86 -15.43
C ALA A 37 14.06 13.55 -15.37
N GLU A 38 13.23 14.58 -15.56
CA GLU A 38 11.77 14.44 -15.55
C GLU A 38 11.26 13.67 -16.78
N ALA A 39 11.86 13.87 -17.95
CA ALA A 39 11.55 13.10 -19.16
C ALA A 39 11.95 11.62 -19.04
N LYS A 40 13.12 11.32 -18.48
CA LYS A 40 13.56 9.93 -18.21
C LYS A 40 12.68 9.23 -17.16
N ALA A 41 12.28 9.95 -16.11
CA ALA A 41 11.36 9.42 -15.10
C ALA A 41 9.97 9.11 -15.68
N LYS A 42 9.44 10.00 -16.55
CA LYS A 42 8.17 9.75 -17.25
C LYS A 42 8.24 8.54 -18.18
N LEU A 43 9.31 8.39 -18.96
CA LEU A 43 9.48 7.25 -19.87
C LEU A 43 9.65 5.92 -19.12
N ALA A 44 10.38 5.92 -18.00
CA ALA A 44 10.52 4.74 -17.16
C ALA A 44 9.20 4.35 -16.48
N ALA A 45 8.42 5.34 -16.03
CA ALA A 45 7.09 5.11 -15.45
C ALA A 45 6.09 4.58 -16.49
N ASP A 46 6.06 5.14 -17.70
CA ASP A 46 5.18 4.66 -18.78
C ASP A 46 5.59 3.27 -19.30
N ALA A 47 6.89 2.97 -19.39
CA ALA A 47 7.37 1.65 -19.75
C ALA A 47 7.01 0.60 -18.70
N LYS A 48 7.13 0.94 -17.41
CA LYS A 48 6.72 0.07 -16.31
C LYS A 48 5.21 -0.12 -16.25
N ALA A 49 4.43 0.94 -16.45
CA ALA A 49 2.97 0.87 -16.49
C ALA A 49 2.46 0.03 -17.68
N LYS A 50 3.10 0.11 -18.84
CA LYS A 50 2.79 -0.76 -19.98
C LYS A 50 3.17 -2.22 -19.70
N ALA A 51 4.34 -2.48 -19.11
CA ALA A 51 4.76 -3.83 -18.75
C ALA A 51 3.85 -4.46 -17.68
N ASP A 52 3.44 -3.70 -16.66
CA ASP A 52 2.53 -4.15 -15.62
C ASP A 52 1.10 -4.37 -16.17
N ALA A 53 0.63 -3.51 -17.08
CA ALA A 53 -0.66 -3.67 -17.76
C ALA A 53 -0.66 -4.89 -18.70
N GLU A 54 0.44 -5.15 -19.39
CA GLU A 54 0.59 -6.30 -20.30
C GLU A 54 0.76 -7.61 -19.53
N ALA A 55 1.47 -7.61 -18.40
CA ALA A 55 1.54 -8.73 -17.47
C ALA A 55 0.17 -9.02 -16.82
N ALA A 56 -0.58 -8.00 -16.42
CA ALA A 56 -1.93 -8.15 -15.89
C ALA A 56 -2.90 -8.69 -16.95
N LYS A 57 -2.79 -8.23 -18.21
CA LYS A 57 -3.58 -8.75 -19.34
C LYS A 57 -3.25 -10.21 -19.63
N GLN A 58 -1.97 -10.58 -19.66
CA GLN A 58 -1.55 -11.97 -19.87
C GLN A 58 -1.98 -12.89 -18.70
N ALA A 59 -1.91 -12.42 -17.45
CA ALA A 59 -2.39 -13.17 -16.29
C ALA A 59 -3.92 -13.36 -16.34
N ALA A 60 -4.68 -12.33 -16.72
CA ALA A 60 -6.12 -12.42 -16.89
C ALA A 60 -6.51 -13.34 -18.07
N GLU A 61 -5.78 -13.28 -19.18
CA GLU A 61 -6.03 -14.11 -20.36
C GLU A 61 -5.63 -15.58 -20.12
N ALA A 62 -4.55 -15.83 -19.39
CA ALA A 62 -4.17 -17.17 -18.93
C ALA A 62 -5.19 -17.74 -17.92
N LYS A 63 -5.68 -16.92 -16.98
CA LYS A 63 -6.73 -17.33 -16.02
C LYS A 63 -8.06 -17.59 -16.73
N ALA A 64 -8.42 -16.78 -17.72
CA ALA A 64 -9.63 -16.97 -18.54
C ALA A 64 -9.54 -18.21 -19.44
N LYS A 65 -8.38 -18.49 -20.05
CA LYS A 65 -8.13 -19.74 -20.79
C LYS A 65 -8.18 -20.96 -19.87
N ALA A 66 -7.58 -20.88 -18.69
CA ALA A 66 -7.63 -21.96 -17.70
C ALA A 66 -9.06 -22.20 -17.16
N GLU A 67 -9.84 -21.14 -16.93
CA GLU A 67 -11.27 -21.26 -16.55
C GLU A 67 -12.12 -21.84 -17.69
N ALA A 68 -11.86 -21.44 -18.95
CA ALA A 68 -12.56 -21.96 -20.12
C ALA A 68 -12.22 -23.43 -20.41
N GLU A 69 -10.95 -23.81 -20.32
CA GLU A 69 -10.52 -25.21 -20.42
C GLU A 69 -11.04 -26.05 -19.25
N ALA A 70 -11.05 -25.52 -18.02
CA ALA A 70 -11.60 -26.23 -16.87
C ALA A 70 -13.12 -26.45 -17.00
N LYS A 71 -13.87 -25.45 -17.49
CA LYS A 71 -15.31 -25.58 -17.77
C LYS A 71 -15.59 -26.53 -18.93
N ALA A 72 -14.80 -26.48 -20.00
CA ALA A 72 -14.94 -27.38 -21.15
C ALA A 72 -14.60 -28.84 -20.77
N LYS A 73 -13.55 -29.07 -19.97
CA LYS A 73 -13.23 -30.40 -19.40
C LYS A 73 -14.30 -30.88 -18.43
N LEU A 74 -14.84 -30.01 -17.56
CA LEU A 74 -15.92 -30.38 -16.63
C LEU A 74 -17.19 -30.79 -17.38
N ALA A 75 -17.56 -30.08 -18.46
CA ALA A 75 -18.73 -30.42 -19.27
C ALA A 75 -18.51 -31.71 -20.10
N ALA A 76 -17.30 -31.93 -20.62
CA ALA A 76 -16.96 -33.15 -21.37
C ALA A 76 -16.83 -34.38 -20.45
N ASP A 77 -16.18 -34.26 -19.29
CA ASP A 77 -16.08 -35.33 -18.28
C ASP A 77 -17.46 -35.68 -17.71
N ALA A 78 -18.33 -34.69 -17.44
CA ALA A 78 -19.68 -34.94 -16.94
C ALA A 78 -20.54 -35.71 -17.94
N LYS A 79 -20.39 -35.43 -19.24
CA LYS A 79 -21.15 -36.11 -20.31
C LYS A 79 -20.64 -37.54 -20.57
N ALA A 80 -19.32 -37.75 -20.57
CA ALA A 80 -18.74 -39.09 -20.72
C ALA A 80 -18.95 -39.99 -19.49
N LYS A 81 -19.02 -39.42 -18.28
CA LYS A 81 -19.28 -40.15 -17.03
C LYS A 81 -20.74 -40.54 -16.83
N ALA A 82 -21.69 -39.70 -17.22
CA ALA A 82 -23.13 -40.01 -17.13
C ALA A 82 -23.50 -41.25 -17.97
N ASP A 83 -22.88 -41.41 -19.16
CA ASP A 83 -23.12 -42.57 -20.03
C ASP A 83 -22.48 -43.87 -19.48
N ALA A 84 -21.32 -43.79 -18.82
CA ALA A 84 -20.66 -44.94 -18.19
C ALA A 84 -21.34 -45.37 -16.88
N GLU A 85 -21.77 -44.41 -16.05
CA GLU A 85 -22.46 -44.66 -14.79
C GLU A 85 -23.88 -45.19 -15.02
N ALA A 86 -24.59 -44.73 -16.06
CA ALA A 86 -25.88 -45.27 -16.47
C ALA A 86 -25.78 -46.73 -16.95
N GLN A 87 -24.73 -47.08 -17.71
CA GLN A 87 -24.51 -48.47 -18.15
C GLN A 87 -24.11 -49.40 -16.99
N ALA A 88 -23.29 -48.94 -16.04
CA ALA A 88 -22.90 -49.72 -14.86
C ALA A 88 -24.05 -49.89 -13.85
N LYS A 89 -24.88 -48.86 -13.64
CA LYS A 89 -26.09 -48.94 -12.80
C LYS A 89 -27.15 -49.87 -13.40
N LEU A 90 -27.35 -49.85 -14.73
CA LEU A 90 -28.30 -50.77 -15.39
C LEU A 90 -27.87 -52.25 -15.28
N ALA A 91 -26.58 -52.56 -15.40
CA ALA A 91 -26.07 -53.92 -15.28
C ALA A 91 -26.12 -54.47 -13.83
N ALA A 92 -26.10 -53.58 -12.84
CA ALA A 92 -26.13 -53.89 -11.41
C ALA A 92 -27.55 -54.03 -10.83
N LEU A 93 -28.58 -53.46 -11.48
CA LEU A 93 -29.95 -53.40 -10.94
C LEU A 93 -30.65 -54.76 -10.82
N ASN A 94 -30.19 -55.78 -11.56
CA ASN A 94 -30.84 -57.11 -11.64
C ASN A 94 -30.20 -58.18 -10.74
N LYS A 95 -29.32 -57.81 -9.80
CA LYS A 95 -28.72 -58.76 -8.83
C LYS A 95 -29.29 -58.59 -7.42
N PRO A 96 -29.44 -59.68 -6.64
CA PRO A 96 -29.82 -59.59 -5.23
C PRO A 96 -28.78 -58.76 -4.46
N LYS A 97 -29.25 -57.71 -3.77
CA LYS A 97 -28.40 -56.79 -2.98
C LYS A 97 -28.31 -57.27 -1.54
N ASP A 98 -27.09 -57.43 -1.04
CA ASP A 98 -26.84 -57.59 0.40
C ASP A 98 -26.98 -56.26 1.15
N GLU A 99 -26.96 -56.32 2.48
CA GLU A 99 -27.10 -55.15 3.36
C GLU A 99 -25.97 -54.12 3.16
N ASN A 100 -24.75 -54.57 2.83
CA ASN A 100 -23.63 -53.68 2.53
C ASN A 100 -23.90 -52.89 1.25
N SER A 101 -24.44 -53.54 0.21
CA SER A 101 -24.84 -52.89 -1.04
C SER A 101 -25.89 -51.81 -0.85
N LYS A 102 -26.96 -52.11 -0.10
CA LYS A 102 -28.01 -51.12 0.19
C LYS A 102 -27.45 -49.91 0.92
N SER A 103 -26.53 -50.14 1.87
CA SER A 103 -25.87 -49.08 2.62
C SER A 103 -24.95 -48.24 1.74
N MET A 104 -24.19 -48.88 0.85
CA MET A 104 -23.34 -48.19 -0.14
C MET A 104 -24.13 -47.37 -1.14
N ASP A 105 -25.27 -47.88 -1.63
CA ASP A 105 -26.16 -47.13 -2.53
C ASP A 105 -26.65 -45.83 -1.87
N LYS A 106 -27.08 -45.91 -0.61
CA LYS A 106 -27.52 -44.74 0.17
C LYS A 106 -26.39 -43.73 0.41
N ILE A 107 -25.18 -44.22 0.68
CA ILE A 107 -24.01 -43.34 0.82
C ILE A 107 -23.68 -42.67 -0.52
N ALA A 108 -23.75 -43.39 -1.65
CA ALA A 108 -23.52 -42.85 -2.97
C ALA A 108 -24.52 -41.74 -3.32
N GLU A 109 -25.81 -41.93 -3.04
CA GLU A 109 -26.85 -40.90 -3.20
C GLU A 109 -26.56 -39.65 -2.34
N THR A 110 -26.17 -39.87 -1.08
CA THR A 110 -25.82 -38.77 -0.17
C THR A 110 -24.59 -38.00 -0.65
N LEU A 111 -23.59 -38.70 -1.18
CA LEU A 111 -22.37 -38.10 -1.72
C LEU A 111 -22.64 -37.30 -3.01
N ASP A 112 -23.53 -37.77 -3.89
CA ASP A 112 -23.94 -37.02 -5.09
C ASP A 112 -24.62 -35.70 -4.71
N MET A 113 -25.54 -35.72 -3.75
CA MET A 113 -26.17 -34.50 -3.21
C MET A 113 -25.13 -33.56 -2.60
N ALA A 114 -24.25 -34.07 -1.74
CA ALA A 114 -23.21 -33.27 -1.12
C ALA A 114 -22.25 -32.67 -2.16
N GLY A 115 -21.93 -33.41 -3.23
CA GLY A 115 -21.11 -32.93 -4.34
C GLY A 115 -21.74 -31.74 -5.07
N LYS A 116 -23.06 -31.79 -5.30
CA LYS A 116 -23.81 -30.66 -5.88
C LYS A 116 -23.79 -29.43 -4.97
N THR A 117 -24.01 -29.62 -3.67
CA THR A 117 -23.92 -28.54 -2.68
C THR A 117 -22.52 -27.93 -2.64
N GLN A 118 -21.48 -28.76 -2.61
CA GLN A 118 -20.08 -28.31 -2.62
C GLN A 118 -19.77 -27.47 -3.86
N GLN A 119 -20.22 -27.90 -5.05
CA GLN A 119 -20.04 -27.15 -6.29
C GLN A 119 -20.76 -25.79 -6.26
N GLN A 120 -21.97 -25.73 -5.71
CA GLN A 120 -22.70 -24.46 -5.55
C GLN A 120 -21.97 -23.50 -4.62
N LEU A 121 -21.52 -23.98 -3.45
CA LEU A 121 -20.77 -23.17 -2.49
C LEU A 121 -19.45 -22.66 -3.07
N LEU A 122 -18.71 -23.50 -3.79
CA LEU A 122 -17.47 -23.10 -4.47
C LEU A 122 -17.72 -22.07 -5.57
N SER A 123 -18.84 -22.17 -6.30
CA SER A 123 -19.24 -21.18 -7.29
C SER A 123 -19.53 -19.82 -6.63
N GLN A 124 -20.30 -19.83 -5.54
CA GLN A 124 -20.60 -18.62 -4.77
C GLN A 124 -19.32 -17.99 -4.20
N LEU A 125 -18.41 -18.79 -3.64
CA LEU A 125 -17.12 -18.29 -3.16
C LEU A 125 -16.31 -17.67 -4.30
N ASN A 126 -16.24 -18.32 -5.46
CA ASN A 126 -15.54 -17.79 -6.63
C ASN A 126 -16.11 -16.43 -7.10
N GLU A 127 -17.43 -16.26 -7.09
CA GLU A 127 -18.05 -14.96 -7.39
C GLU A 127 -17.63 -13.86 -6.41
N LYS A 128 -17.56 -14.19 -5.11
CA LYS A 128 -17.06 -13.25 -4.08
C LYS A 128 -15.58 -12.93 -4.28
N VAL A 129 -14.75 -13.91 -4.66
CA VAL A 129 -13.34 -13.69 -5.02
C VAL A 129 -13.24 -12.73 -6.20
N LYS A 130 -13.99 -12.96 -7.28
CA LYS A 130 -14.00 -12.06 -8.46
C LYS A 130 -14.41 -10.64 -8.11
N LEU A 131 -15.37 -10.49 -7.19
CA LEU A 131 -15.75 -9.17 -6.70
C LEU A 131 -14.60 -8.48 -5.95
N LYS A 132 -13.91 -9.20 -5.05
CA LYS A 132 -12.74 -8.68 -4.33
C LYS A 132 -11.58 -8.33 -5.26
N GLU A 133 -11.34 -9.13 -6.30
CA GLU A 133 -10.34 -8.83 -7.33
C GLU A 133 -10.68 -7.52 -8.05
N LYS A 134 -11.95 -7.34 -8.42
CA LYS A 134 -12.41 -6.09 -9.05
C LYS A 134 -12.25 -4.89 -8.13
N GLU A 135 -12.59 -5.01 -6.85
CA GLU A 135 -12.41 -3.95 -5.85
C GLU A 135 -10.94 -3.55 -5.69
N LEU A 136 -10.03 -4.52 -5.70
CA LEU A 136 -8.59 -4.25 -5.66
C LEU A 136 -8.10 -3.53 -6.93
N GLN A 137 -8.54 -3.97 -8.12
CA GLN A 137 -8.18 -3.30 -9.38
C GLN A 137 -8.72 -1.87 -9.44
N ASP A 138 -9.94 -1.67 -8.95
CA ASP A 138 -10.56 -0.35 -8.81
C ASP A 138 -9.75 0.55 -7.86
N LEU A 139 -9.21 0.00 -6.77
CA LEU A 139 -8.35 0.75 -5.84
C LEU A 139 -6.99 1.09 -6.48
N LYS A 140 -6.37 0.14 -7.20
CA LYS A 140 -5.11 0.36 -7.93
C LYS A 140 -5.27 1.48 -8.96
N THR A 141 -6.32 1.42 -9.77
CA THR A 141 -6.61 2.45 -10.78
C THR A 141 -6.91 3.82 -10.17
N GLU A 142 -7.68 3.89 -9.08
CA GLU A 142 -7.90 5.16 -8.35
C GLU A 142 -6.59 5.75 -7.83
N ASN A 143 -5.73 4.90 -7.25
CA ASN A 143 -4.43 5.33 -6.76
C ASN A 143 -3.53 5.83 -7.91
N ASP A 144 -3.47 5.12 -9.03
CA ASP A 144 -2.66 5.50 -10.20
C ASP A 144 -3.16 6.79 -10.86
N LEU A 145 -4.48 6.98 -10.97
CA LEU A 145 -5.05 8.23 -11.48
C LEU A 145 -4.73 9.40 -10.56
N SER A 146 -4.88 9.19 -9.25
CA SER A 146 -4.58 10.23 -8.28
C SER A 146 -3.08 10.55 -8.20
N ASP A 147 -2.19 9.59 -8.50
CA ASP A 147 -0.75 9.84 -8.66
C ASP A 147 -0.45 10.71 -9.90
N LYS A 148 -1.32 10.67 -10.91
CA LYS A 148 -1.27 11.56 -12.08
C LYS A 148 -2.00 12.90 -11.85
N GLY A 149 -2.50 13.15 -10.64
CA GLY A 149 -3.28 14.35 -10.31
C GLY A 149 -4.70 14.36 -10.91
N ILE A 150 -5.19 13.20 -11.37
CA ILE A 150 -6.53 13.06 -11.95
C ILE A 150 -7.49 12.60 -10.85
N ALA A 151 -8.52 13.40 -10.58
CA ALA A 151 -9.57 13.05 -9.63
C ALA A 151 -10.47 11.94 -10.21
N SER A 152 -10.65 10.87 -9.46
CA SER A 152 -11.63 9.82 -9.75
C SER A 152 -13.00 10.18 -9.19
N ALA A 153 -14.08 9.80 -9.88
CA ALA A 153 -15.44 10.00 -9.38
C ALA A 153 -15.68 9.15 -8.11
N PRO A 154 -16.41 9.69 -7.11
CA PRO A 154 -16.71 8.95 -5.88
C PRO A 154 -17.57 7.72 -6.20
N LYS A 155 -17.12 6.55 -5.74
CA LYS A 155 -17.85 5.28 -5.89
C LYS A 155 -18.79 5.07 -4.70
N PRO A 156 -19.95 4.43 -4.90
CA PRO A 156 -20.84 4.05 -3.81
C PRO A 156 -20.12 3.21 -2.75
N PHE A 157 -20.31 3.53 -1.47
CA PHE A 157 -19.74 2.75 -0.38
C PHE A 157 -20.40 1.37 -0.32
N LYS A 158 -19.58 0.32 -0.42
CA LYS A 158 -20.00 -1.06 -0.16
C LYS A 158 -19.48 -1.46 1.21
N SER A 159 -20.33 -2.10 2.02
CA SER A 159 -19.92 -2.58 3.34
C SER A 159 -18.91 -3.73 3.20
N ALA A 160 -17.64 -3.43 3.44
CA ALA A 160 -16.58 -4.43 3.45
C ALA A 160 -16.80 -5.50 4.54
N ALA A 161 -17.41 -5.11 5.67
CA ALA A 161 -17.70 -6.02 6.77
C ALA A 161 -18.72 -7.10 6.39
N ALA A 162 -19.83 -6.71 5.73
CA ALA A 162 -20.86 -7.65 5.29
C ALA A 162 -20.31 -8.65 4.27
N GLN A 163 -19.56 -8.17 3.27
CA GLN A 163 -18.93 -9.04 2.28
C GLN A 163 -17.93 -10.03 2.90
N ASN A 164 -17.13 -9.59 3.87
CA ASN A 164 -16.16 -10.45 4.53
C ASN A 164 -16.86 -11.52 5.37
N ALA A 165 -17.94 -11.16 6.08
CA ALA A 165 -18.75 -12.12 6.83
C ALA A 165 -19.37 -13.20 5.91
N GLU A 166 -19.89 -12.81 4.75
CA GLU A 166 -20.39 -13.77 3.75
C GLU A 166 -19.30 -14.72 3.25
N ILE A 167 -18.09 -14.20 2.96
CA ILE A 167 -16.95 -15.03 2.55
C ILE A 167 -16.58 -16.02 3.66
N ASP A 168 -16.51 -15.57 4.91
CA ASP A 168 -16.12 -16.44 6.03
C ASP A 168 -17.18 -17.51 6.32
N ASN A 169 -18.47 -17.18 6.16
CA ASN A 169 -19.54 -18.17 6.23
C ASN A 169 -19.40 -19.22 5.12
N LEU A 170 -19.17 -18.82 3.87
CA LEU A 170 -18.95 -19.75 2.76
C LEU A 170 -17.75 -20.67 3.01
N LYS A 171 -16.64 -20.15 3.55
CA LYS A 171 -15.48 -20.96 3.93
C LYS A 171 -15.84 -22.01 4.97
N ALA A 172 -16.61 -21.64 5.99
CA ALA A 172 -17.04 -22.54 7.05
C ALA A 172 -17.97 -23.64 6.50
N GLU A 173 -18.96 -23.27 5.70
CA GLU A 173 -19.88 -24.23 5.06
C GLU A 173 -19.15 -25.22 4.16
N ILE A 174 -18.21 -24.74 3.32
CA ILE A 174 -17.39 -25.62 2.47
C ILE A 174 -16.54 -26.57 3.32
N ALA A 175 -15.94 -26.09 4.41
CA ALA A 175 -15.14 -26.93 5.30
C ALA A 175 -15.98 -28.07 5.92
N ILE A 176 -17.20 -27.75 6.37
CA ILE A 176 -18.15 -28.74 6.91
C ILE A 176 -18.54 -29.77 5.85
N VAL A 177 -18.89 -29.32 4.65
CA VAL A 177 -19.25 -30.21 3.53
C VAL A 177 -18.09 -31.14 3.16
N ASN A 178 -16.86 -30.61 3.06
CA ASN A 178 -15.66 -31.40 2.77
C ASN A 178 -15.41 -32.46 3.85
N GLN A 179 -15.53 -32.09 5.12
CA GLN A 179 -15.34 -33.02 6.24
C GLN A 179 -16.36 -34.16 6.18
N ASN A 180 -17.65 -33.83 5.96
CA ASN A 180 -18.72 -34.81 5.87
C ASN A 180 -18.54 -35.75 4.66
N GLN A 181 -18.17 -35.21 3.49
CA GLN A 181 -17.90 -36.02 2.29
C GLN A 181 -16.72 -36.97 2.50
N ASN A 182 -15.64 -36.50 3.13
CA ASN A 182 -14.48 -37.35 3.43
C ASN A 182 -14.83 -38.49 4.39
N GLN A 183 -15.67 -38.22 5.41
CA GLN A 183 -16.19 -39.27 6.31
C GLN A 183 -17.07 -40.28 5.56
N LEU A 184 -18.01 -39.80 4.73
CA LEU A 184 -18.87 -40.65 3.92
C LEU A 184 -18.07 -41.51 2.93
N LEU A 185 -17.05 -40.95 2.28
CA LEU A 185 -16.14 -41.70 1.39
C LEU A 185 -15.34 -42.77 2.14
N SER A 186 -14.89 -42.48 3.36
CA SER A 186 -14.24 -43.46 4.21
C SER A 186 -15.18 -44.61 4.57
N ASN A 187 -16.42 -44.29 4.94
CA ASN A 187 -17.45 -45.29 5.26
C ASN A 187 -17.83 -46.13 4.03
N PHE A 188 -17.98 -45.50 2.86
CA PHE A 188 -18.22 -46.21 1.60
C PHE A 188 -17.09 -47.21 1.33
N LYS A 189 -15.83 -46.76 1.43
CA LYS A 189 -14.67 -47.63 1.24
C LYS A 189 -14.66 -48.80 2.22
N ALA A 190 -14.97 -48.56 3.50
CA ALA A 190 -15.03 -49.62 4.51
C ALA A 190 -16.09 -50.68 4.18
N LEU A 191 -17.31 -50.26 3.77
CA LEU A 191 -18.37 -51.19 3.36
C LEU A 191 -18.01 -52.00 2.12
N TYR A 192 -17.32 -51.37 1.16
CA TYR A 192 -16.76 -52.04 -0.01
C TYR A 192 -15.72 -53.10 0.41
N GLU A 193 -14.78 -52.75 1.29
CA GLU A 193 -13.76 -53.66 1.82
C GLU A 193 -14.35 -54.82 2.63
N GLU A 194 -15.48 -54.61 3.30
CA GLU A 194 -16.22 -55.70 3.95
C GLU A 194 -16.93 -56.60 2.94
N ARG A 195 -17.53 -56.03 1.91
CA ARG A 195 -18.23 -56.79 0.86
C ARG A 195 -17.26 -57.77 0.20
N ILE A 196 -16.08 -57.32 -0.23
CA ILE A 196 -15.06 -58.18 -0.86
C ILE A 196 -14.55 -59.32 0.04
N LYS A 197 -14.72 -59.22 1.37
CA LYS A 197 -14.40 -60.29 2.31
C LYS A 197 -15.53 -61.33 2.40
N LYS A 198 -16.79 -60.90 2.22
CA LYS A 198 -17.98 -61.73 2.39
C LYS A 198 -18.46 -62.38 1.09
N VAL A 199 -18.22 -61.76 -0.07
CA VAL A 199 -18.72 -62.28 -1.37
C VAL A 199 -17.79 -63.37 -1.95
N PRO A 200 -18.34 -64.46 -2.52
CA PRO A 200 -17.53 -65.54 -3.12
C PRO A 200 -16.72 -65.09 -4.33
N ASN A 201 -17.30 -64.23 -5.18
CA ASN A 201 -16.62 -63.64 -6.34
C ASN A 201 -16.34 -62.16 -6.08
N LYS A 202 -15.07 -61.84 -5.78
CA LYS A 202 -14.61 -60.48 -5.48
C LYS A 202 -14.62 -59.54 -6.69
N ASN A 203 -14.72 -60.09 -7.90
CA ASN A 203 -14.73 -59.34 -9.16
C ASN A 203 -16.10 -59.43 -9.84
N ASP A 204 -17.18 -59.60 -9.07
CA ASP A 204 -18.50 -59.50 -9.65
C ASP A 204 -18.77 -58.07 -10.15
N ALA A 205 -19.63 -57.94 -11.17
CA ALA A 205 -19.91 -56.66 -11.82
C ALA A 205 -20.37 -55.57 -10.83
N LEU A 206 -21.08 -55.96 -9.76
CA LEU A 206 -21.57 -55.04 -8.73
C LEU A 206 -20.43 -54.48 -7.87
N THR A 207 -19.47 -55.31 -7.46
CA THR A 207 -18.28 -54.87 -6.72
C THR A 207 -17.38 -53.99 -7.58
N LEU A 208 -17.18 -54.32 -8.86
CA LEU A 208 -16.41 -53.47 -9.78
C LEU A 208 -17.06 -52.09 -9.97
N SER A 209 -18.39 -52.04 -10.07
CA SER A 209 -19.14 -50.78 -10.13
C SER A 209 -18.91 -49.90 -8.90
N TYR A 210 -18.99 -50.46 -7.69
CA TYR A 210 -18.70 -49.70 -6.47
C TYR A 210 -17.27 -49.20 -6.37
N LEU A 211 -16.29 -49.99 -6.80
CA LEU A 211 -14.89 -49.54 -6.84
C LEU A 211 -14.74 -48.31 -7.74
N GLN A 212 -15.30 -48.38 -8.95
CA GLN A 212 -15.30 -47.27 -9.90
C GLN A 212 -16.00 -46.03 -9.32
N SER A 213 -17.16 -46.19 -8.66
CA SER A 213 -17.85 -45.08 -8.01
C SER A 213 -17.00 -44.45 -6.90
N ILE A 214 -16.33 -45.24 -6.06
CA ILE A 214 -15.45 -44.73 -5.00
C ILE A 214 -14.28 -43.94 -5.59
N GLU A 215 -13.63 -44.48 -6.63
CA GLU A 215 -12.51 -43.82 -7.30
C GLU A 215 -12.95 -42.49 -7.94
N GLN A 216 -14.09 -42.48 -8.61
CA GLN A 216 -14.66 -41.28 -9.21
C GLN A 216 -14.97 -40.20 -8.17
N LEU A 217 -15.70 -40.57 -7.10
CA LEU A 217 -16.09 -39.62 -6.06
C LEU A 217 -14.87 -39.05 -5.32
N LYS A 218 -13.82 -39.86 -5.12
CA LYS A 218 -12.54 -39.37 -4.57
C LYS A 218 -11.84 -38.38 -5.49
N ALA A 219 -11.79 -38.66 -6.79
CA ALA A 219 -11.19 -37.75 -7.76
C ALA A 219 -11.93 -36.42 -7.83
N GLU A 220 -13.26 -36.45 -7.77
CA GLU A 220 -14.11 -35.26 -7.74
C GLU A 220 -13.90 -34.45 -6.45
N GLN A 221 -13.84 -35.13 -5.30
CA GLN A 221 -13.54 -34.49 -4.02
C GLN A 221 -12.16 -33.81 -4.02
N ALA A 222 -11.12 -34.50 -4.50
CA ALA A 222 -9.78 -33.93 -4.59
C ALA A 222 -9.72 -32.69 -5.51
N LYS A 223 -10.47 -32.71 -6.62
CA LYS A 223 -10.58 -31.56 -7.53
C LYS A 223 -11.28 -30.37 -6.86
N ALA A 224 -12.35 -30.62 -6.11
CA ALA A 224 -13.06 -29.58 -5.38
C ALA A 224 -12.21 -28.96 -4.26
N GLU A 225 -11.47 -29.79 -3.50
CA GLU A 225 -10.54 -29.33 -2.46
C GLU A 225 -9.39 -28.49 -3.04
N LEU A 226 -8.85 -28.88 -4.20
CA LEU A 226 -7.84 -28.10 -4.91
C LEU A 226 -8.39 -26.74 -5.35
N SER A 227 -9.60 -26.71 -5.93
CA SER A 227 -10.28 -25.47 -6.31
C SER A 227 -10.47 -24.55 -5.09
N ASN A 228 -10.96 -25.09 -3.97
CA ASN A 228 -11.12 -24.35 -2.73
C ASN A 228 -9.79 -23.76 -2.24
N LYS A 229 -8.72 -24.57 -2.21
CA LYS A 229 -7.39 -24.14 -1.81
C LYS A 229 -6.88 -22.95 -2.64
N ASN A 230 -7.12 -22.99 -3.96
CA ASN A 230 -6.72 -21.90 -4.86
C ASN A 230 -7.54 -20.63 -4.60
N LEU A 231 -8.85 -20.73 -4.34
CA LEU A 231 -9.69 -19.59 -3.98
C LEU A 231 -9.25 -18.94 -2.66
N LEU A 232 -8.92 -19.75 -1.65
CA LEU A 232 -8.41 -19.27 -0.37
C LEU A 232 -7.07 -18.54 -0.51
N ALA A 233 -6.13 -19.12 -1.28
CA ALA A 233 -4.85 -18.48 -1.56
C ALA A 233 -5.03 -17.13 -2.29
N THR A 234 -5.98 -17.07 -3.23
CA THR A 234 -6.31 -15.83 -3.96
C THR A 234 -6.87 -14.77 -3.01
N LEU A 235 -7.74 -15.14 -2.06
CA LEU A 235 -8.27 -14.20 -1.05
C LEU A 235 -7.17 -13.61 -0.15
N GLU A 236 -6.22 -14.44 0.30
CA GLU A 236 -5.09 -13.93 1.09
C GLU A 236 -4.20 -13.00 0.28
N GLN A 237 -3.94 -13.30 -1.00
CA GLN A 237 -3.18 -12.40 -1.86
C GLN A 237 -3.91 -11.05 -2.04
N ILE A 238 -5.22 -11.07 -2.30
CA ILE A 238 -6.01 -9.83 -2.45
C ILE A 238 -5.95 -8.99 -1.17
N LYS A 239 -6.02 -9.63 0.00
CA LYS A 239 -5.93 -8.95 1.29
C LYS A 239 -4.58 -8.24 1.44
N VAL A 240 -3.47 -8.93 1.15
CA VAL A 240 -2.12 -8.34 1.21
C VAL A 240 -1.98 -7.17 0.24
N ASP A 241 -2.38 -7.34 -1.02
CA ASP A 241 -2.32 -6.30 -2.05
C ASP A 241 -3.17 -5.07 -1.68
N THR A 242 -4.36 -5.28 -1.11
CA THR A 242 -5.25 -4.20 -0.67
C THR A 242 -4.59 -3.36 0.41
N GLU A 243 -3.92 -3.97 1.38
CA GLU A 243 -3.21 -3.25 2.44
C GLU A 243 -1.99 -2.48 1.91
N ILE A 244 -1.32 -2.98 0.88
CA ILE A 244 -0.24 -2.25 0.19
C ILE A 244 -0.80 -0.97 -0.45
N GLU A 245 -1.91 -1.08 -1.18
CA GLU A 245 -2.53 0.07 -1.85
C GLU A 245 -3.10 1.11 -0.86
N LYS A 246 -3.67 0.66 0.27
CA LYS A 246 -4.07 1.57 1.35
C LYS A 246 -2.88 2.33 1.93
N LYS A 247 -1.76 1.64 2.19
CA LYS A 247 -0.54 2.26 2.70
C LYS A 247 0.04 3.27 1.71
N ARG A 248 -0.04 3.00 0.39
CA ARG A 248 0.37 3.96 -0.67
C ARG A 248 -0.44 5.26 -0.57
N ARG A 249 -1.77 5.15 -0.43
CA ARG A 249 -2.66 6.32 -0.30
C ARG A 249 -2.35 7.15 0.95
N ILE A 250 -2.11 6.51 2.10
CA ILE A 250 -1.75 7.20 3.35
C ILE A 250 -0.42 7.95 3.20
N LYS A 251 0.60 7.29 2.64
CA LYS A 251 1.91 7.93 2.39
C LYS A 251 1.78 9.16 1.50
N ARG A 252 0.98 9.08 0.44
CA ARG A 252 0.72 10.22 -0.46
C ARG A 252 -0.02 11.36 0.25
N ALA A 253 -1.09 11.05 0.99
CA ALA A 253 -1.86 12.05 1.71
C ALA A 253 -0.96 12.79 2.72
N ASN A 254 -0.09 12.08 3.44
CA ASN A 254 0.89 12.69 4.32
C ASN A 254 1.88 13.58 3.56
N PHE A 255 2.40 13.12 2.41
CA PHE A 255 3.32 13.90 1.59
C PHE A 255 2.70 15.19 1.03
N GLN A 256 1.46 15.11 0.52
CA GLN A 256 0.71 16.27 0.02
C GLN A 256 0.44 17.29 1.14
N ASN A 257 0.01 16.81 2.32
CA ASN A 257 -0.19 17.65 3.49
C ASN A 257 1.09 18.37 3.94
N GLU A 258 2.26 17.71 3.84
CA GLU A 258 3.55 18.31 4.18
C GLU A 258 3.95 19.44 3.23
N ASP A 259 3.75 19.29 1.92
CA ASP A 259 4.05 20.34 0.93
C ASP A 259 3.13 21.54 1.08
N ASP A 260 1.82 21.31 1.24
CA ASP A 260 0.84 22.38 1.47
C ASP A 260 1.08 23.11 2.80
N ARG A 261 1.55 22.39 3.83
CA ARG A 261 1.97 23.01 5.10
C ARG A 261 3.22 23.86 4.88
N PHE A 262 4.24 23.32 4.22
CA PHE A 262 5.48 24.03 3.96
C PHE A 262 5.25 25.34 3.18
N ALA A 263 4.41 25.31 2.14
CA ALA A 263 4.05 26.50 1.38
C ALA A 263 3.40 27.59 2.26
N ARG A 264 2.40 27.22 3.07
CA ARG A 264 1.72 28.15 4.01
C ARG A 264 2.66 28.70 5.08
N ASP A 265 3.57 27.86 5.57
CA ASP A 265 4.58 28.22 6.55
C ASP A 265 5.57 29.24 6.00
N GLN A 266 6.03 29.06 4.75
CA GLN A 266 6.90 30.02 4.07
C GLN A 266 6.20 31.38 3.83
N GLU A 267 4.94 31.37 3.39
CA GLU A 267 4.16 32.60 3.22
C GLU A 267 3.94 33.34 4.54
N THR A 268 3.67 32.59 5.62
CA THR A 268 3.49 33.16 6.96
C THR A 268 4.78 33.78 7.47
N LEU A 269 5.92 33.08 7.32
CA LEU A 269 7.22 33.62 7.71
C LEU A 269 7.54 34.90 6.93
N LYS A 270 7.31 34.89 5.61
CA LYS A 270 7.52 36.06 4.75
C LYS A 270 6.68 37.25 5.23
N ARG A 271 5.38 37.03 5.47
CA ARG A 271 4.48 38.05 6.01
C ARG A 271 5.00 38.61 7.34
N ILE A 272 5.37 37.76 8.29
CA ILE A 272 5.89 38.20 9.60
C ILE A 272 7.13 39.08 9.41
N LYS A 273 8.07 38.69 8.55
CA LYS A 273 9.28 39.47 8.28
C LYS A 273 9.00 40.83 7.62
N GLU A 274 8.00 40.91 6.75
CA GLU A 274 7.66 42.13 6.01
C GLU A 274 6.77 43.11 6.81
N THR A 275 5.86 42.61 7.66
CA THR A 275 4.86 43.45 8.34
C THR A 275 5.23 43.83 9.76
N THR A 276 6.16 43.12 10.40
CA THR A 276 6.52 43.35 11.80
C THR A 276 7.37 44.60 11.95
N LYS A 277 6.90 45.55 12.75
CA LYS A 277 7.65 46.77 13.08
C LYS A 277 8.64 46.51 14.22
N LEU A 278 9.75 47.25 14.20
CA LEU A 278 10.71 47.25 15.30
C LEU A 278 10.06 47.75 16.58
N SER A 279 10.37 47.09 17.70
CA SER A 279 9.86 47.46 19.01
C SER A 279 10.50 48.77 19.49
N ALA A 280 9.68 49.74 19.90
CA ALA A 280 10.15 50.98 20.51
C ALA A 280 10.68 50.77 21.95
N THR A 281 10.16 49.74 22.63
CA THR A 281 10.61 49.34 23.97
C THR A 281 11.53 48.12 23.88
N PRO A 282 12.71 48.13 24.54
CA PRO A 282 13.59 46.97 24.58
C PRO A 282 12.90 45.75 25.19
N LEU A 283 12.91 44.62 24.47
CA LEU A 283 12.37 43.35 24.96
C LEU A 283 13.37 42.63 25.88
N LYS A 284 12.84 41.88 26.85
CA LYS A 284 13.61 41.07 27.79
C LYS A 284 13.45 39.57 27.51
N PRO A 285 14.37 38.71 27.97
CA PRO A 285 14.25 37.26 27.79
C PRO A 285 12.92 36.68 28.31
N GLU A 286 12.37 37.24 29.39
CA GLU A 286 11.11 36.79 29.99
C GLU A 286 9.89 37.07 29.10
N ASP A 287 10.03 37.97 28.12
CA ASP A 287 8.99 38.25 27.14
C ASP A 287 8.87 37.14 26.07
N PHE A 288 9.81 36.19 26.01
CA PHE A 288 9.85 35.12 25.01
C PHE A 288 9.39 33.78 25.59
N ASP A 289 8.38 33.17 24.98
CA ASP A 289 8.02 31.76 25.22
C ASP A 289 8.94 30.90 24.36
N PHE A 290 9.94 30.24 24.94
CA PHE A 290 10.87 29.37 24.20
C PHE A 290 10.29 27.98 23.88
N GLY A 291 9.10 27.68 24.42
CA GLY A 291 8.42 26.40 24.25
C GLY A 291 9.17 25.24 24.89
N ASN A 292 9.23 24.11 24.18
CA ASN A 292 9.80 22.87 24.70
C ASN A 292 11.32 22.95 24.76
N GLU A 293 11.89 22.79 25.96
CA GLU A 293 13.34 22.73 26.12
C GLU A 293 13.94 21.59 25.30
N GLN A 294 15.03 21.88 24.60
CA GLN A 294 15.73 20.92 23.75
C GLN A 294 17.09 20.61 24.35
N LEU A 295 17.52 19.36 24.17
CA LEU A 295 18.89 19.00 24.49
C LEU A 295 19.84 19.55 23.43
N ASN A 296 20.93 20.16 23.86
CA ASN A 296 22.00 20.53 22.95
C ASN A 296 22.54 19.27 22.25
N MET A 297 22.86 19.37 20.97
CA MET A 297 23.38 18.30 20.12
C MET A 297 22.40 17.17 19.78
N GLN A 298 21.08 17.41 19.89
CA GLN A 298 20.09 16.44 19.41
C GLN A 298 20.17 16.23 17.89
N ILE A 299 19.95 14.98 17.45
CA ILE A 299 19.89 14.62 16.03
C ILE A 299 18.43 14.41 15.63
N ILE A 300 18.00 15.10 14.60
CA ILE A 300 16.67 14.97 13.97
C ILE A 300 16.88 14.47 12.54
N LYS A 301 16.07 13.50 12.11
CA LYS A 301 16.24 12.84 10.81
C LYS A 301 15.03 12.92 9.89
N ASN A 302 15.28 13.01 8.59
CA ASN A 302 14.30 12.97 7.50
C ASN A 302 13.32 14.16 7.56
N ILE A 303 13.87 15.36 7.66
CA ILE A 303 13.13 16.62 7.61
C ILE A 303 13.09 17.14 6.18
N LYS A 304 11.93 17.00 5.55
CA LYS A 304 11.68 17.45 4.18
C LYS A 304 11.87 18.97 4.06
N ASN A 305 12.41 19.41 2.91
CA ASN A 305 12.67 20.82 2.58
C ASN A 305 13.65 21.54 3.54
N VAL A 306 14.50 20.77 4.22
CA VAL A 306 15.59 21.25 5.09
C VAL A 306 16.88 20.59 4.63
N GLU A 307 18.01 21.25 4.80
CA GLU A 307 19.31 20.72 4.41
C GLU A 307 19.97 19.99 5.59
N THR A 308 20.76 18.96 5.33
CA THR A 308 21.57 18.31 6.39
C THR A 308 22.56 19.32 6.95
N GLY A 309 22.67 19.46 8.28
CA GLY A 309 23.59 20.42 8.89
C GLY A 309 23.31 20.68 10.37
N TYR A 310 24.01 21.67 10.92
CA TYR A 310 23.90 22.10 12.31
C TYR A 310 23.15 23.43 12.39
N TYR A 311 22.03 23.43 13.11
CA TYR A 311 21.11 24.55 13.23
C TYR A 311 21.17 25.14 14.63
N ILE A 312 21.34 26.46 14.74
CA ILE A 312 21.21 27.16 16.02
C ILE A 312 19.73 27.50 16.23
N VAL A 313 19.08 26.73 17.08
CA VAL A 313 17.65 26.80 17.38
C VAL A 313 17.43 27.73 18.58
N TYR A 314 16.54 28.69 18.40
CA TYR A 314 16.05 29.59 19.44
C TYR A 314 15.01 28.93 20.34
N ALA A 315 13.99 28.32 19.74
CA ALA A 315 12.78 27.88 20.42
C ALA A 315 12.08 26.75 19.66
N VAL A 316 11.29 25.96 20.37
CA VAL A 316 10.54 24.83 19.80
C VAL A 316 9.09 24.85 20.24
N HIS A 317 8.15 24.92 19.29
CA HIS A 317 6.72 24.95 19.57
C HIS A 317 5.94 23.92 18.78
N ALA A 318 5.01 23.23 19.42
CA ALA A 318 4.00 22.43 18.72
C ALA A 318 2.90 23.31 18.10
N ASP A 319 2.61 24.44 18.74
CA ASP A 319 1.50 25.32 18.38
C ASP A 319 1.93 26.42 17.38
N VAL A 320 1.13 26.59 16.33
CA VAL A 320 1.34 27.53 15.23
C VAL A 320 1.29 28.98 15.72
N ALA A 321 0.35 29.33 16.59
CA ALA A 321 0.20 30.70 17.11
C ALA A 321 1.36 31.06 18.03
N LYS A 322 1.84 30.12 18.85
CA LYS A 322 3.05 30.32 19.68
C LYS A 322 4.30 30.52 18.83
N ARG A 323 4.48 29.69 17.80
CA ARG A 323 5.56 29.87 16.81
C ARG A 323 5.51 31.27 16.19
N ASP A 324 4.34 31.69 15.71
CA ASP A 324 4.17 32.99 15.05
C ASP A 324 4.40 34.15 16.02
N ALA A 325 3.96 34.02 17.27
CA ALA A 325 4.23 35.00 18.32
C ALA A 325 5.73 35.13 18.62
N PHE A 326 6.45 34.01 18.72
CA PHE A 326 7.89 34.01 18.92
C PHE A 326 8.64 34.64 17.74
N LEU A 327 8.30 34.25 16.50
CA LEU A 327 8.87 34.82 15.28
C LEU A 327 8.63 36.34 15.22
N THR A 328 7.40 36.78 15.50
CA THR A 328 7.04 38.21 15.50
C THR A 328 7.84 39.00 16.53
N LYS A 329 7.99 38.49 17.76
CA LYS A 329 8.82 39.13 18.80
C LYS A 329 10.31 39.15 18.42
N THR A 330 10.78 38.10 17.77
CA THR A 330 12.19 37.99 17.33
C THR A 330 12.49 39.00 16.23
N VAL A 331 11.59 39.14 15.25
CA VAL A 331 11.70 40.15 14.18
C VAL A 331 11.54 41.57 14.73
N SER A 332 10.61 41.82 15.67
CA SER A 332 10.46 43.15 16.27
C SER A 332 11.67 43.55 17.13
N ALA A 333 12.43 42.57 17.65
CA ALA A 333 13.73 42.76 18.29
C ALA A 333 14.91 42.93 17.30
N GLY A 334 14.62 42.99 15.99
CA GLY A 334 15.60 43.26 14.93
C GLY A 334 16.34 42.04 14.38
N GLU A 335 15.86 40.81 14.62
CA GLU A 335 16.44 39.60 14.02
C GLU A 335 15.66 39.16 12.78
N ASN A 336 16.20 39.48 11.61
CA ASN A 336 15.53 39.22 10.34
C ASN A 336 15.96 37.88 9.72
N LYS A 337 17.05 37.27 10.21
CA LYS A 337 17.55 35.98 9.72
C LYS A 337 16.80 34.79 10.33
N VAL A 338 15.91 35.01 11.29
CA VAL A 338 15.11 33.95 11.90
C VAL A 338 14.34 33.16 10.84
N ASN A 339 14.32 31.84 10.98
CA ASN A 339 13.62 30.91 10.11
C ASN A 339 13.10 29.75 10.96
N PHE A 340 12.35 28.83 10.37
CA PHE A 340 11.94 27.61 11.06
C PHE A 340 11.76 26.45 10.11
N PHE A 341 11.75 25.24 10.68
CA PHE A 341 11.28 24.04 9.99
C PHE A 341 10.33 23.24 10.89
N PHE A 342 9.57 22.32 10.30
CA PHE A 342 8.66 21.45 11.04
C PHE A 342 9.13 20.00 10.98
N ASP A 343 9.25 19.36 12.14
CA ASP A 343 9.41 17.92 12.23
C ASP A 343 8.06 17.24 12.38
N VAL A 344 7.73 16.39 11.41
CA VAL A 344 6.48 15.61 11.37
C VAL A 344 6.44 14.56 12.47
N LYS A 345 7.59 14.01 12.88
CA LYS A 345 7.65 12.97 13.92
C LYS A 345 7.33 13.56 15.29
N SER A 346 7.96 14.69 15.64
CA SER A 346 7.71 15.34 16.92
C SER A 346 6.51 16.30 16.90
N SER A 347 5.94 16.59 15.72
CA SER A 347 4.92 17.62 15.52
C SER A 347 5.33 19.00 16.08
N ASN A 348 6.61 19.35 15.92
CA ASN A 348 7.16 20.60 16.46
C ASN A 348 7.79 21.46 15.35
N TYR A 349 7.63 22.76 15.52
CA TYR A 349 8.35 23.81 14.80
C TYR A 349 9.65 24.14 15.52
N PHE A 350 10.77 24.03 14.82
CA PHE A 350 12.09 24.41 15.30
C PHE A 350 12.45 25.76 14.70
N ILE A 351 12.45 26.80 15.54
CA ILE A 351 12.77 28.17 15.15
C ILE A 351 14.27 28.37 15.28
N TYR A 352 14.96 28.73 14.21
CA TYR A 352 16.41 28.81 14.15
C TYR A 352 16.91 30.11 13.52
N THR A 353 18.20 30.41 13.67
CA THR A 353 18.86 31.54 13.00
C THR A 353 19.67 31.11 11.78
N THR A 354 20.73 30.35 12.00
CA THR A 354 21.75 30.06 10.99
C THR A 354 22.01 28.56 10.96
N ARG A 355 22.23 28.05 9.74
CA ARG A 355 22.70 26.70 9.45
C ARG A 355 24.21 26.74 9.24
N PHE A 356 24.91 25.72 9.73
CA PHE A 356 26.33 25.47 9.49
C PHE A 356 26.51 24.05 8.93
N ASP A 357 27.48 23.88 8.04
CA ASP A 357 27.86 22.55 7.54
C ASP A 357 28.69 21.78 8.58
N VAL A 358 29.43 22.50 9.43
CA VAL A 358 30.40 21.94 10.38
C VAL A 358 30.00 22.30 11.82
N LEU A 359 30.11 21.31 12.71
CA LEU A 359 29.76 21.46 14.13
C LEU A 359 30.56 22.57 14.82
N GLU A 360 31.86 22.65 14.56
CA GLU A 360 32.77 23.59 15.21
C GLU A 360 32.32 25.05 15.04
N GLU A 361 31.84 25.41 13.84
CA GLU A 361 31.33 26.77 13.55
C GLU A 361 30.02 27.06 14.31
N ALA A 362 29.13 26.07 14.37
CA ALA A 362 27.87 26.19 15.11
C ALA A 362 28.12 26.36 16.61
N THR A 363 29.03 25.56 17.19
CA THR A 363 29.40 25.64 18.60
C THR A 363 30.06 26.98 18.92
N LYS A 364 31.01 27.43 18.11
CA LYS A 364 31.65 28.74 18.30
C LYS A 364 30.64 29.89 18.27
N THR A 365 29.68 29.84 17.35
CA THR A 365 28.61 30.85 17.26
C THR A 365 27.68 30.80 18.47
N LEU A 366 27.36 29.59 18.97
CA LEU A 366 26.58 29.41 20.19
C LEU A 366 27.30 29.96 21.43
N GLU A 367 28.62 29.76 21.53
CA GLU A 367 29.45 30.31 22.62
C GLU A 367 29.52 31.84 22.56
N SER A 368 29.56 32.43 21.36
CA SER A 368 29.58 33.87 21.14
C SER A 368 28.18 34.52 21.02
N ARG A 369 27.11 33.83 21.44
CA ARG A 369 25.71 34.24 21.16
C ARG A 369 25.30 35.62 21.69
N GLY A 370 26.07 36.27 22.54
CA GLY A 370 25.75 37.61 23.06
C GLY A 370 24.50 37.64 23.96
N SER A 371 24.02 38.84 24.30
CA SER A 371 23.01 39.07 25.34
C SER A 371 21.64 39.51 24.82
N LYS A 372 21.33 39.28 23.54
CA LYS A 372 20.02 39.63 22.99
C LYS A 372 18.93 38.75 23.64
N PRO A 373 17.70 39.27 23.83
CA PRO A 373 16.70 38.60 24.67
C PRO A 373 16.28 37.22 24.12
N TYR A 374 16.23 37.05 22.80
CA TYR A 374 15.89 35.79 22.14
C TYR A 374 17.02 34.74 22.14
N ASN A 375 18.23 35.06 22.63
CA ASN A 375 19.38 34.14 22.63
C ASN A 375 19.45 33.26 23.89
N ALA A 376 18.54 33.45 24.86
CA ALA A 376 18.67 32.90 26.20
C ALA A 376 18.72 31.36 26.27
N LYS A 377 17.97 30.67 25.41
CA LYS A 377 17.88 29.20 25.38
C LYS A 377 18.38 28.57 24.08
N MET A 378 19.30 29.24 23.38
CA MET A 378 19.83 28.70 22.12
C MET A 378 20.51 27.33 22.31
N VAL A 379 20.25 26.43 21.38
CA VAL A 379 20.91 25.11 21.30
C VAL A 379 21.33 24.80 19.87
N VAL A 380 22.28 23.89 19.69
CA VAL A 380 22.63 23.33 18.39
C VAL A 380 21.85 22.04 18.19
N ILE A 381 21.17 21.91 17.05
CA ILE A 381 20.49 20.68 16.60
C ILE A 381 21.09 20.24 15.27
N LYS A 382 21.39 18.95 15.16
CA LYS A 382 21.82 18.34 13.90
C LYS A 382 20.61 17.82 13.13
N VAL A 383 20.46 18.23 11.88
CA VAL A 383 19.49 17.66 10.93
C VAL A 383 20.23 16.72 9.98
N GLU A 384 19.71 15.51 9.79
CA GLU A 384 20.23 14.48 8.86
C GLU A 384 19.12 14.01 7.91
N ASN A 385 19.31 14.21 6.60
CA ASN A 385 18.36 13.81 5.56
C ASN A 385 18.89 12.72 4.63
#